data_AF-A0AAW6IN74-F1
#
_entry.id   AF-A0AAW6IN74-F1
#
_cell.length_a   1.000
_cell.length_b   1.000
_cell.length_c   1.000
_cell.angle_alpha   90.00
_cell.angle_beta   90.00
_cell.angle_gamma   90.00
#
_symmetry.space_group_name_H-M   'P 1'
#
loop_
_entity.id
_entity.type
_entity.pdbx_description
1 polymer ?
#
loop_
_entity_poly.entity_id
_entity_poly.type
_entity_poly.pdbx_seq_one_letter_code
_entity_poly.pdbx_strand_id
1 'polypeptide(L)'
;MHKHIIKAEKPIETKIGQKQYISFSFELLHDVSYTECNESSFFINLLQRLKKLCLLDWNEINKSQRHSFGYEKISIKSIKKDISIAKGIDYLFSFRATGSNHVFLGFREGNVFKVVFIESKFGDIYNHD
;
A
#
# COMPACT_ATOMS: atom_id res chain seq x y z
N MET A 1 -9.69 32.68 -8.11
CA MET A 1 -9.24 31.32 -8.49
C MET A 1 -7.74 31.36 -8.73
N HIS A 2 -6.94 30.75 -7.85
CA HIS A 2 -5.49 30.65 -8.03
C HIS A 2 -5.21 29.40 -8.88
N LYS A 3 -4.72 29.57 -10.11
CA LYS A 3 -4.23 28.47 -10.93
C LYS A 3 -2.90 27.98 -10.35
N HIS A 4 -2.86 26.78 -9.77
CA HIS A 4 -1.59 26.12 -9.47
C HIS A 4 -1.00 25.58 -10.76
N ILE A 5 0.07 26.23 -11.22
CA ILE A 5 0.92 25.74 -12.30
C ILE A 5 1.86 24.70 -11.69
N ILE A 6 1.60 23.42 -11.91
CA ILE A 6 2.54 22.36 -11.58
C ILE A 6 3.57 22.32 -12.72
N LYS A 7 4.80 22.78 -12.46
CA LYS A 7 5.92 22.53 -13.37
C LYS A 7 6.16 21.03 -13.41
N ALA A 8 6.25 20.45 -14.61
CA ALA A 8 6.69 19.06 -14.77
C ALA A 8 8.10 18.93 -14.16
N GLU A 9 8.22 18.13 -13.11
CA GLU A 9 9.50 17.85 -12.48
C GLU A 9 10.37 17.03 -13.43
N LYS A 10 11.66 17.39 -13.49
CA LYS A 10 12.65 16.62 -14.26
C LYS A 10 12.80 15.22 -13.63
N PRO A 11 13.15 14.18 -14.41
CA PRO A 11 13.42 12.85 -13.88
C PRO A 11 14.43 12.94 -12.74
N ILE A 12 14.08 12.38 -11.59
CA ILE A 12 14.94 12.38 -10.41
C ILE A 12 16.04 11.36 -10.64
N GLU A 13 17.26 11.81 -10.93
CA GLU A 13 18.45 10.96 -10.86
C GLU A 13 18.61 10.47 -9.42
N THR A 14 18.60 9.16 -9.24
CA THR A 14 18.79 8.55 -7.92
C THR A 14 20.26 8.68 -7.51
N LYS A 15 20.54 9.58 -6.56
CA LYS A 15 21.90 9.76 -6.02
C LYS A 15 22.30 8.55 -5.17
N ILE A 16 23.46 7.97 -5.48
CA ILE A 16 24.05 6.86 -4.72
C ILE A 16 24.22 7.28 -3.26
N GLY A 17 23.73 6.46 -2.33
CA GLY A 17 23.79 6.71 -0.88
C GLY A 17 22.62 7.49 -0.27
N GLN A 18 21.66 7.96 -1.08
CA GLN A 18 20.47 8.64 -0.56
C GLN A 18 19.38 7.63 -0.18
N LYS A 19 18.82 7.76 1.02
CA LYS A 19 17.69 6.95 1.49
C LYS A 19 16.51 7.11 0.53
N GLN A 20 16.05 5.99 -0.03
CA GLN A 20 14.88 5.96 -0.90
C GLN A 20 13.65 5.59 -0.09
N TYR A 21 12.90 6.62 0.31
CA TYR A 21 11.64 6.45 1.01
C TYR A 21 10.61 5.73 0.14
N ILE A 22 9.73 4.99 0.81
CA ILE A 22 8.61 4.34 0.15
C ILE A 22 7.61 5.38 -0.32
N SER A 23 7.14 5.20 -1.54
CA SER A 23 6.02 5.96 -2.12
C SER A 23 4.85 5.03 -2.38
N PHE A 24 3.62 5.51 -2.21
CA PHE A 24 2.41 4.74 -2.49
C PHE A 24 1.76 5.23 -3.77
N SER A 25 1.48 4.31 -4.69
CA SER A 25 0.61 4.55 -5.86
C SER A 25 -0.74 3.89 -5.62
N PHE A 26 -1.81 4.59 -5.99
CA PHE A 26 -3.19 4.10 -5.91
C PHE A 26 -3.82 3.94 -7.30
N GLU A 27 -3.03 3.98 -8.37
CA GLU A 27 -3.53 3.88 -9.75
C GLU A 27 -4.24 2.55 -10.06
N LEU A 28 -3.92 1.50 -9.30
CA LEU A 28 -4.52 0.16 -9.42
C LEU A 28 -5.48 -0.17 -8.27
N LEU A 29 -5.81 0.82 -7.43
CA LEU A 29 -6.67 0.58 -6.27
C LEU A 29 -8.08 0.22 -6.73
N HIS A 30 -8.57 -0.96 -6.33
CA HIS A 30 -9.92 -1.40 -6.67
C HIS A 30 -10.98 -0.59 -5.91
N ASP A 31 -12.00 -0.06 -6.60
CA ASP A 31 -12.99 0.88 -6.06
C ASP A 31 -13.67 0.43 -4.77
N VAL A 32 -14.08 -0.83 -4.69
CA VAL A 32 -14.72 -1.41 -3.48
C VAL A 32 -13.91 -1.24 -2.20
N SER A 33 -12.59 -1.03 -2.33
CA SER A 33 -11.69 -0.76 -1.21
C SER A 33 -12.08 0.50 -0.43
N TYR A 34 -12.74 1.46 -1.10
CA TYR A 34 -13.13 2.73 -0.49
C TYR A 34 -14.60 3.12 -0.69
N THR A 35 -15.30 2.57 -1.68
CA THR A 35 -16.71 2.90 -1.94
C THR A 35 -17.70 2.17 -1.02
N GLU A 36 -17.32 1.04 -0.45
CA GLU A 36 -18.19 0.22 0.43
C GLU A 36 -17.92 0.42 1.94
N CYS A 37 -17.04 1.36 2.30
CA CYS A 37 -16.72 1.67 3.68
C CYS A 37 -17.42 2.96 4.12
N ASN A 38 -18.29 2.86 5.13
CA ASN A 38 -18.99 4.01 5.70
C ASN A 38 -18.31 4.61 6.94
N GLU A 39 -17.17 4.05 7.35
CA GLU A 39 -16.47 4.43 8.58
C GLU A 39 -15.32 5.42 8.27
N SER A 40 -15.61 6.72 8.26
CA SER A 40 -14.59 7.75 7.97
C SER A 40 -13.33 7.67 8.86
N SER A 41 -13.49 7.19 10.10
CA SER A 41 -12.38 6.99 11.05
C SER A 41 -11.35 5.97 10.53
N PHE A 42 -11.77 4.97 9.76
CA PHE A 42 -10.90 3.98 9.14
C PHE A 42 -9.89 4.66 8.21
N PHE A 43 -10.36 5.55 7.33
CA PHE A 43 -9.48 6.25 6.38
C PHE A 43 -8.56 7.26 7.04
N ILE A 44 -9.00 7.92 8.11
CA ILE A 44 -8.13 8.78 8.92
C ILE A 44 -6.97 7.95 9.49
N ASN A 45 -7.26 6.78 10.05
CA ASN A 45 -6.25 5.88 10.61
C ASN A 45 -5.33 5.31 9.52
N LEU A 46 -5.86 4.98 8.35
CA LEU A 46 -5.07 4.55 7.20
C LEU A 46 -4.12 5.65 6.73
N LEU A 47 -4.56 6.90 6.61
CA LEU A 47 -3.69 8.01 6.22
C LEU A 47 -2.57 8.24 7.24
N GLN A 48 -2.87 8.15 8.54
CA GLN A 48 -1.84 8.22 9.59
C GLN A 48 -0.82 7.09 9.47
N ARG A 49 -1.28 5.89 9.10
CA ARG A 49 -0.45 4.70 8.89
C ARG A 49 0.46 4.87 7.67
N LEU A 50 -0.09 5.26 6.53
CA LEU A 50 0.66 5.52 5.29
C LEU A 50 1.72 6.60 5.52
N LYS A 51 1.38 7.69 6.21
CA LYS A 51 2.33 8.76 6.56
C LYS A 51 3.55 8.22 7.32
N LYS A 52 3.36 7.30 8.26
CA LYS A 52 4.47 6.67 9.01
C LYS A 52 5.31 5.76 8.11
N LEU A 53 4.68 4.98 7.24
CA LEU A 53 5.37 4.10 6.29
C LEU A 53 6.20 4.90 5.26
N CYS A 54 5.74 6.07 4.83
CA CYS A 54 6.50 6.96 3.94
C CYS A 54 7.81 7.50 4.57
N LEU A 55 8.00 7.39 5.89
CA LEU A 55 9.25 7.79 6.55
C LEU A 55 10.29 6.66 6.56
N LEU A 56 9.91 5.48 6.08
CA LEU A 56 10.74 4.28 6.04
C LEU A 56 11.22 4.00 4.63
N ASP A 57 12.36 3.33 4.54
CA ASP A 57 12.78 2.61 3.34
C ASP A 57 12.47 1.11 3.45
N TRP A 58 12.71 0.38 2.35
CA TRP A 58 12.44 -1.05 2.31
C TRP A 58 13.33 -1.90 3.23
N ASN A 59 14.53 -1.43 3.57
CA ASN A 59 15.40 -2.16 4.50
C ASN A 59 14.84 -2.09 5.93
N GLU A 60 14.32 -0.94 6.33
CA GLU A 60 13.65 -0.76 7.63
C GLU A 60 12.34 -1.54 7.68
N ILE A 61 11.54 -1.54 6.60
CA ILE A 61 10.33 -2.35 6.51
C ILE A 61 10.64 -3.84 6.61
N ASN A 62 11.64 -4.34 5.88
CA ASN A 62 12.02 -5.76 5.89
C ASN A 62 12.49 -6.25 7.28
N LYS A 63 12.99 -5.36 8.13
CA LYS A 63 13.39 -5.66 9.51
C LYS A 63 12.25 -5.50 10.52
N SER A 64 11.14 -4.90 10.11
CA SER A 64 10.01 -4.62 10.99
C SER A 64 9.12 -5.85 11.18
N GLN A 65 8.52 -5.98 12.37
CA GLN A 65 7.56 -7.04 12.67
C GLN A 65 6.26 -6.88 11.86
N ARG A 66 5.63 -8.00 11.45
CA ARG A 66 4.39 -8.02 10.64
C ARG A 66 3.25 -7.15 11.22
N HIS A 67 3.10 -7.14 12.54
CA HIS A 67 2.06 -6.36 13.23
C HIS A 67 2.48 -4.92 13.52
N SER A 68 3.78 -4.59 13.33
CA SER A 68 4.32 -3.24 13.39
C SER A 68 4.35 -2.66 11.98
N PHE A 69 5.48 -2.26 11.40
CA PHE A 69 5.59 -1.73 10.02
C PHE A 69 5.98 -2.77 8.96
N GLY A 70 6.13 -4.03 9.35
CA GLY A 70 6.44 -5.12 8.43
C GLY A 70 5.24 -5.55 7.60
N TYR A 71 5.45 -6.58 6.81
CA TYR A 71 4.43 -7.19 5.95
C TYR A 71 4.48 -8.72 6.03
N GLU A 72 3.44 -9.33 5.49
CA GLU A 72 3.41 -10.74 5.10
C GLU A 72 3.26 -10.87 3.58
N LYS A 73 3.58 -12.05 3.02
CA LYS A 73 3.36 -12.35 1.61
C LYS A 73 2.12 -13.21 1.46
N ILE A 74 1.16 -12.75 0.68
CA ILE A 74 -0.09 -13.46 0.36
C ILE A 74 -0.02 -13.92 -1.07
N SER A 75 -0.17 -15.23 -1.32
CA SER A 75 -0.19 -15.75 -2.69
C SER A 75 -1.38 -15.18 -3.47
N ILE A 76 -1.19 -14.85 -4.76
CA ILE A 76 -2.30 -14.45 -5.64
C ILE A 76 -3.41 -15.49 -5.67
N LYS A 77 -3.07 -16.77 -5.53
CA LYS A 77 -4.04 -17.87 -5.51
C LYS A 77 -5.01 -17.82 -4.32
N SER A 78 -4.67 -17.10 -3.25
CA SER A 78 -5.51 -16.93 -2.07
C SER A 78 -6.46 -15.73 -2.16
N ILE A 79 -6.32 -14.89 -3.18
CA ILE A 79 -7.11 -13.68 -3.35
C ILE A 79 -8.49 -14.04 -3.92
N LYS A 80 -9.54 -13.60 -3.23
CA LYS A 80 -10.95 -13.92 -3.56
C LYS A 80 -11.56 -12.99 -4.60
N LYS A 81 -11.00 -11.78 -4.76
CA LYS A 81 -11.53 -10.73 -5.64
C LYS A 81 -10.69 -10.63 -6.92
N ASP A 82 -11.36 -10.38 -8.04
CA ASP A 82 -10.68 -10.07 -9.29
C ASP A 82 -10.13 -8.65 -9.20
N ILE A 83 -8.82 -8.53 -9.01
CA ILE A 83 -8.13 -7.25 -8.85
C ILE A 83 -7.09 -7.10 -9.96
N SER A 84 -6.91 -5.88 -10.44
CA SER A 84 -5.92 -5.56 -11.48
C SER A 84 -4.50 -5.70 -10.93
N ILE A 85 -3.75 -6.68 -11.43
CA ILE A 85 -2.35 -6.94 -11.05
C ILE A 85 -1.49 -7.08 -12.31
N ALA A 86 -0.25 -6.60 -12.25
CA ALA A 86 0.73 -6.82 -13.32
C ALA A 86 0.95 -8.33 -13.58
N LYS A 87 1.19 -8.70 -14.83
CA LYS A 87 1.54 -10.09 -15.19
C LYS A 87 2.83 -10.52 -14.51
N GLY A 88 2.89 -11.76 -14.03
CA GLY A 88 4.08 -12.36 -13.42
C GLY A 88 4.26 -12.07 -11.92
N ILE A 89 3.23 -11.53 -11.26
CA ILE A 89 3.22 -11.37 -9.80
C ILE A 89 2.62 -12.63 -9.17
N ASP A 90 3.40 -13.35 -8.35
CA ASP A 90 2.96 -14.57 -7.66
C ASP A 90 2.39 -14.33 -6.26
N TYR A 91 2.69 -13.17 -5.67
CA TYR A 91 2.23 -12.78 -4.34
C TYR A 91 2.08 -11.25 -4.20
N LEU A 92 1.22 -10.84 -3.28
CA LEU A 92 1.09 -9.48 -2.80
C LEU A 92 1.71 -9.36 -1.41
N PHE A 93 2.21 -8.17 -1.10
CA PHE A 93 2.56 -7.81 0.27
C PHE A 93 1.30 -7.32 0.99
N SER A 94 1.06 -7.85 2.19
CA SER A 94 -0.02 -7.45 3.08
C SER A 94 0.56 -6.66 4.26
N PHE A 95 0.12 -5.41 4.38
CA PHE A 95 0.45 -4.53 5.49
C PHE A 95 -0.79 -4.26 6.31
N ARG A 96 -0.65 -4.07 7.63
CA ARG A 96 -1.75 -3.54 8.45
C ARG A 96 -2.14 -2.13 7.99
N ALA A 97 -3.42 -1.97 7.63
CA ALA A 97 -4.05 -0.70 7.24
C ALA A 97 -4.22 0.23 8.43
N THR A 98 -4.49 -0.33 9.61
CA THR A 98 -4.66 0.41 10.86
C THR A 98 -3.96 -0.33 12.00
N GLY A 99 -4.22 0.06 13.25
CA GLY A 99 -3.77 -0.70 14.43
C GLY A 99 -4.57 -1.99 14.69
N SER A 100 -5.52 -2.34 13.83
CA SER A 100 -6.34 -3.56 13.93
C SER A 100 -6.00 -4.56 12.82
N ASN A 101 -6.80 -5.62 12.67
CA ASN A 101 -6.52 -6.71 11.73
C ASN A 101 -6.75 -6.36 10.26
N HIS A 102 -7.31 -5.20 9.95
CA HIS A 102 -7.49 -4.76 8.58
C HIS A 102 -6.15 -4.56 7.86
N VAL A 103 -6.09 -4.96 6.59
CA VAL A 103 -4.88 -4.89 5.78
C VAL A 103 -5.06 -4.05 4.52
N PHE A 104 -3.95 -3.67 3.90
CA PHE A 104 -3.93 -3.25 2.51
C PHE A 104 -2.88 -4.04 1.76
N LEU A 105 -3.18 -4.34 0.50
CA LEU A 105 -2.41 -5.22 -0.36
C LEU A 105 -1.81 -4.44 -1.52
N GLY A 106 -0.67 -4.92 -1.99
CA GLY A 106 0.00 -4.33 -3.13
C GLY A 106 1.26 -5.08 -3.52
N PHE A 107 1.90 -4.62 -4.58
CA PHE A 107 3.21 -5.12 -5.02
C PHE A 107 4.21 -3.98 -5.15
N ARG A 108 5.48 -4.33 -5.19
CA ARG A 108 6.59 -3.36 -5.19
C ARG A 108 7.17 -3.24 -6.59
N GLU A 109 7.37 -2.00 -7.03
CA GLU A 109 8.12 -1.64 -8.23
C GLU A 109 9.13 -0.54 -7.86
N GLY A 110 10.43 -0.88 -7.76
CA GLY A 110 11.45 0.05 -7.26
C GLY A 110 11.21 0.44 -5.80
N ASN A 111 11.05 1.73 -5.49
CA ASN A 111 10.66 2.22 -4.16
C ASN A 111 9.14 2.46 -4.04
N VAL A 112 8.38 2.27 -5.11
CA VAL A 112 6.94 2.50 -5.14
C VAL A 112 6.21 1.22 -4.74
N PHE A 113 5.29 1.34 -3.80
CA PHE A 113 4.30 0.33 -3.48
C PHE A 113 3.01 0.62 -4.23
N LYS A 114 2.65 -0.25 -5.17
CA LYS A 114 1.42 -0.18 -5.95
C LYS A 114 0.31 -0.82 -5.12
N VAL A 115 -0.52 0.00 -4.48
CA VAL A 115 -1.67 -0.46 -3.68
C VAL A 115 -2.75 -0.93 -4.65
N VAL A 116 -3.21 -2.17 -4.47
CA VAL A 116 -4.25 -2.80 -5.30
C VAL A 116 -5.56 -2.99 -4.54
N PHE A 117 -5.49 -3.12 -3.22
CA PHE A 117 -6.67 -3.35 -2.39
C PHE A 117 -6.49 -2.81 -0.97
N ILE A 118 -7.56 -2.26 -0.39
CA ILE A 118 -7.63 -1.92 1.05
C ILE A 118 -8.83 -2.65 1.64
N GLU A 119 -8.57 -3.49 2.63
CA GLU A 119 -9.59 -4.27 3.33
C GLU A 119 -10.29 -3.41 4.37
N SER A 120 -11.34 -2.70 3.95
CA SER A 120 -12.21 -1.96 4.88
C SER A 120 -13.15 -2.89 5.65
N LYS A 121 -13.40 -4.10 5.14
CA LYS A 121 -14.19 -5.16 5.77
C LYS A 121 -13.36 -6.43 5.93
N PHE A 122 -13.11 -6.84 7.17
CA PHE A 122 -12.23 -7.97 7.48
C PHE A 122 -12.66 -9.28 6.76
N GLY A 123 -11.73 -9.93 6.08
CA GLY A 123 -11.89 -11.20 5.39
C GLY A 123 -12.46 -11.12 3.96
N ASP A 124 -12.64 -9.91 3.42
CA ASP A 124 -13.27 -9.70 2.10
C ASP A 124 -12.32 -9.96 0.92
N ILE A 125 -11.01 -10.00 1.16
CA ILE A 125 -9.99 -10.13 0.12
C ILE A 125 -9.27 -11.49 0.15
N TYR A 126 -8.98 -12.04 1.33
CA TYR A 126 -8.48 -13.40 1.53
C TYR A 126 -8.89 -13.90 2.93
N ASN A 127 -8.65 -15.17 3.23
CA ASN A 127 -8.88 -15.70 4.60
C ASN A 127 -7.67 -15.36 5.47
N HIS A 128 -7.88 -14.63 6.55
CA HIS A 128 -6.85 -14.44 7.58
C HIS A 128 -6.71 -15.73 8.38
N ASP A 129 -5.46 -16.14 8.62
CA ASP A 129 -5.10 -17.27 9.51
C ASP A 129 -5.03 -16.84 10.98
#